data_AF-A0AB37W037-F1
#
_entry.id   AF-A0AB37W037-F1
#
_cell.length_a   1.000
_cell.length_b   1.000
_cell.length_c   1.000
_cell.angle_alpha   90.00
_cell.angle_beta   90.00
_cell.angle_gamma   90.00
#
_symmetry.space_group_name_H-M   'P 1'
#
loop_
_entity.id
_entity.type
_entity.pdbx_description
1 polymer ?
#
loop_
_entity_poly.entity_id
_entity_poly.type
_entity_poly.pdbx_seq_one_letter_code
_entity_poly.pdbx_strand_id
1 'polypeptide(L)'
;MAKRKRKATGIGNETKRARVESLEAPYFPFLRLPAELRNVVYNYVFSGTHHVFSSSGFRVTACNMGLLLVSRQVHTECALLLYKLSTFSFSFTAPIREFLEARTEQQLQSIEAMCVLGSFGSVIRDTGSSWFEKLGCEKKCSNR
;
A
#
# COMPACT_ATOMS: atom_id res chain seq x y z
N MET A 1 61.05 32.87 -44.62
CA MET A 1 60.02 33.59 -43.85
C MET A 1 59.29 32.62 -42.91
N ALA A 2 59.05 33.07 -41.67
CA ALA A 2 58.02 32.65 -40.68
C ALA A 2 57.70 31.15 -40.49
N LYS A 3 58.20 30.50 -39.44
CA LYS A 3 57.55 30.31 -38.10
C LYS A 3 56.12 29.71 -38.15
N ARG A 4 55.96 28.48 -37.64
CA ARG A 4 55.26 28.20 -36.36
C ARG A 4 55.26 26.71 -35.99
N LYS A 5 56.03 26.39 -34.94
CA LYS A 5 55.84 25.21 -34.06
C LYS A 5 54.40 25.19 -33.56
N ARG A 6 53.68 24.08 -33.76
CA ARG A 6 52.43 23.83 -33.04
C ARG A 6 52.77 23.23 -31.68
N LYS A 7 52.39 23.97 -30.65
CA LYS A 7 52.60 23.72 -29.23
C LYS A 7 51.46 22.81 -28.76
N ALA A 8 51.78 21.64 -28.20
CA ALA A 8 50.83 20.76 -27.54
C ALA A 8 50.20 21.51 -26.34
N THR A 9 48.89 21.72 -26.38
CA THR A 9 48.11 22.32 -25.28
C THR A 9 46.68 21.82 -25.39
N GLY A 10 46.14 21.26 -24.31
CA GLY A 10 44.79 20.67 -24.27
C GLY A 10 44.76 19.47 -23.33
N ILE A 11 45.13 19.68 -22.06
CA ILE A 11 44.17 19.78 -20.95
C ILE A 11 43.50 18.42 -20.74
N GLY A 12 44.07 17.67 -19.81
CA GLY A 12 43.45 16.48 -19.25
C GLY A 12 42.14 16.89 -18.58
N ASN A 13 41.04 16.49 -19.19
CA ASN A 13 39.73 16.48 -18.56
C ASN A 13 39.57 15.10 -17.92
N GLU A 14 40.45 14.79 -16.98
CA GLU A 14 40.07 13.86 -15.93
C GLU A 14 38.93 14.54 -15.20
N THR A 15 37.71 14.19 -15.61
CA THR A 15 36.53 14.37 -14.78
C THR A 15 36.80 13.55 -13.53
N LYS A 16 37.52 14.16 -12.58
CA LYS A 16 37.48 13.82 -11.18
C LYS A 16 36.00 13.87 -10.86
N ARG A 17 35.36 12.70 -10.84
CA ARG A 17 34.12 12.51 -10.13
C ARG A 17 34.48 12.85 -8.70
N ALA A 18 34.34 14.13 -8.36
CA ALA A 18 34.26 14.57 -6.99
C ALA A 18 33.10 13.75 -6.44
N ARG A 19 33.47 12.66 -5.74
CA ARG A 19 32.57 11.88 -4.93
C ARG A 19 32.02 12.90 -3.96
N VAL A 20 30.78 13.32 -4.21
CA VAL A 20 30.04 14.15 -3.27
C VAL A 20 30.00 13.33 -1.98
N GLU A 21 30.82 13.75 -1.03
CA GLU A 21 30.80 13.24 0.32
C GLU A 21 29.45 13.62 0.92
N SER A 22 28.62 12.59 1.07
CA SER A 22 27.49 12.49 1.99
C SER A 22 26.71 13.78 2.27
N LEU A 23 25.63 13.96 1.52
CA LEU A 23 24.37 14.34 2.15
C LEU A 23 23.56 13.06 2.32
N GLU A 24 24.05 12.12 3.13
CA GLU A 24 23.20 11.05 3.61
C GLU A 24 22.06 11.72 4.37
N ALA A 25 20.89 11.82 3.73
CA ALA A 25 19.65 12.02 4.45
C ALA A 25 19.69 11.05 5.62
N PRO A 26 19.53 11.51 6.87
CA PRO A 26 19.69 10.67 8.04
C PRO A 26 18.85 9.44 7.78
N TYR A 27 19.53 8.29 7.66
CA TYR A 27 18.91 7.01 7.42
C TYR A 27 17.73 6.98 8.40
N PHE A 28 16.49 6.95 7.91
CA PHE A 28 15.34 6.70 8.75
C PHE A 28 15.07 5.19 8.65
N PRO A 29 15.80 4.35 9.40
CA PRO A 29 15.59 2.92 9.39
C PRO A 29 14.31 2.64 10.15
N PHE A 30 13.19 2.78 9.48
CA PHE A 30 11.87 2.42 10.02
C PHE A 30 11.90 1.03 10.68
N LEU A 31 12.66 0.08 10.12
CA LEU A 31 12.83 -1.27 10.64
C LEU A 31 13.79 -1.40 11.85
N ARG A 32 14.57 -0.38 12.19
CA ARG A 32 15.35 -0.35 13.45
C ARG A 32 14.51 0.14 14.62
N LEU A 33 13.35 0.75 14.37
CA LEU A 33 12.42 1.08 15.45
C LEU A 33 11.96 -0.21 16.13
N PRO A 34 11.76 -0.22 17.46
CA PRO A 34 11.06 -1.31 18.14
C PRO A 34 9.68 -1.56 17.52
N ALA A 35 9.18 -2.79 17.66
CA ALA A 35 7.92 -3.20 17.05
C ALA A 35 6.74 -2.36 17.54
N GLU A 36 6.78 -1.91 18.79
CA GLU A 36 5.77 -1.05 19.41
C GLU A 36 5.63 0.28 18.66
N LEU A 37 6.76 0.91 18.31
CA LEU A 37 6.75 2.17 17.57
C LEU A 37 6.30 1.96 16.11
N ARG A 38 6.70 0.84 15.49
CA ARG A 38 6.19 0.50 14.15
C ARG A 38 4.68 0.32 14.16
N ASN A 39 4.14 -0.36 15.18
CA ASN A 39 2.69 -0.53 15.35
C ASN A 39 1.96 0.79 15.54
N VAL A 40 2.53 1.76 16.27
CA VAL A 40 1.95 3.11 16.38
C VAL A 40 1.86 3.77 15.01
N VAL A 41 2.91 3.68 14.20
CA VAL A 41 2.91 4.20 12.82
C VAL A 41 1.87 3.47 11.96
N TYR A 42 1.82 2.15 12.01
CA TYR A 42 0.84 1.36 11.27
C TYR A 42 -0.59 1.74 11.65
N ASN A 43 -0.88 1.85 12.94
CA ASN A 43 -2.18 2.30 13.43
C ASN A 43 -2.52 3.68 12.90
N TYR A 44 -1.59 4.64 12.97
CA TYR A 44 -1.83 5.98 12.44
C TYR A 44 -2.09 5.97 10.93
N VAL A 45 -1.35 5.16 10.19
CA VAL A 45 -1.42 5.08 8.72
C VAL A 45 -2.74 4.45 8.24
N PHE A 46 -3.24 3.43 8.93
CA PHE A 46 -4.43 2.68 8.52
C PHE A 46 -5.71 3.12 9.25
N SER A 47 -5.62 3.72 10.44
CA SER A 47 -6.79 4.19 11.17
C SER A 47 -7.56 5.25 10.38
N GLY A 48 -8.87 5.07 10.26
CA GLY A 48 -9.72 5.99 9.50
C GLY A 48 -9.54 5.92 7.99
N THR A 49 -8.89 4.86 7.47
CA THR A 49 -8.80 4.67 6.02
C THR A 49 -10.13 4.18 5.46
N HIS A 50 -10.66 4.89 4.46
CA HIS A 50 -11.90 4.54 3.78
C HIS A 50 -11.65 4.17 2.31
N HIS A 51 -11.93 2.91 1.97
CA HIS A 51 -11.84 2.39 0.61
C HIS A 51 -13.22 2.35 -0.04
N VAL A 52 -13.42 3.07 -1.15
CA VAL A 52 -14.73 3.12 -1.83
C VAL A 52 -14.65 2.41 -3.19
N PHE A 53 -15.49 1.39 -3.36
CA PHE A 53 -15.63 0.63 -4.59
C PHE A 53 -16.92 1.08 -5.30
N SER A 54 -16.76 1.86 -6.37
CA SER A 54 -17.86 2.32 -7.21
C SER A 54 -17.92 1.54 -8.51
N SER A 55 -19.08 1.50 -9.17
CA SER A 55 -19.22 0.94 -10.52
C SER A 55 -18.36 1.67 -11.57
N SER A 56 -18.04 2.95 -11.33
CA SER A 56 -17.11 3.73 -12.17
C SER A 56 -15.63 3.39 -11.94
N GLY A 57 -15.34 2.41 -11.10
CA GLY A 57 -14.00 1.97 -10.73
C GLY A 57 -13.70 2.12 -9.23
N PHE A 58 -12.50 1.67 -8.86
CA PHE A 58 -11.99 1.77 -7.50
C PHE A 58 -11.56 3.20 -7.19
N ARG A 59 -12.25 3.87 -6.27
CA ARG A 59 -11.89 5.22 -5.80
C ARG A 59 -11.32 5.12 -4.40
N VAL A 60 -10.02 5.33 -4.34
CA VAL A 60 -9.28 5.42 -3.10
C VAL A 60 -9.36 6.84 -2.60
N THR A 61 -9.99 7.06 -1.44
CA THR A 61 -10.04 8.38 -0.80
C THR A 61 -8.75 8.71 -0.05
N ALA A 62 -8.00 7.69 0.42
CA ALA A 62 -6.62 7.81 0.93
C ALA A 62 -6.01 6.39 1.12
N CYS A 63 -5.29 5.81 0.14
CA CYS A 63 -4.64 4.51 0.33
C CYS A 63 -3.19 4.74 0.71
N ASN A 64 -2.87 4.46 1.96
CA ASN A 64 -1.49 4.22 2.35
C ASN A 64 -1.05 2.77 2.08
N MET A 65 -1.62 2.13 1.05
CA MET A 65 -1.27 0.79 0.60
C MET A 65 0.19 0.68 0.14
N GLY A 66 0.82 1.83 -0.18
CA GLY A 66 2.25 1.89 -0.47
C GLY A 66 3.11 1.30 0.65
N LEU A 67 2.66 1.36 1.91
CA LEU A 67 3.38 0.79 3.03
C LEU A 67 3.54 -0.73 2.92
N LEU A 68 2.54 -1.43 2.38
CA LEU A 68 2.60 -2.88 2.14
C LEU A 68 3.62 -3.26 1.06
N LEU A 69 4.02 -2.31 0.21
CA LEU A 69 4.92 -2.56 -0.91
C LEU A 69 6.39 -2.26 -0.59
N VAL A 70 6.67 -1.66 0.57
CA VAL A 70 8.03 -1.21 0.93
C VAL A 70 8.99 -2.37 1.14
N SER A 71 8.59 -3.38 1.91
CA SER A 71 9.43 -4.55 2.19
C SER A 71 8.59 -5.75 2.63
N ARG A 72 9.18 -6.95 2.56
CA ARG A 72 8.53 -8.19 3.02
C ARG A 72 8.15 -8.15 4.49
N GLN A 73 9.03 -7.60 5.35
CA GLN A 73 8.78 -7.49 6.78
C GLN A 73 7.59 -6.55 7.07
N VAL A 74 7.58 -5.35 6.48
CA VAL A 74 6.48 -4.40 6.66
C VAL A 74 5.18 -4.99 6.13
N HIS A 75 5.22 -5.66 4.97
CA HIS A 75 4.07 -6.37 4.43
C HIS A 75 3.50 -7.38 5.43
N THR A 76 4.35 -8.25 5.99
CA THR A 76 3.89 -9.26 6.96
C THR A 76 3.31 -8.66 8.23
N GLU A 77 3.87 -7.55 8.71
CA GLU A 77 3.39 -6.87 9.93
C GLU A 77 2.06 -6.13 9.69
N CYS A 78 1.87 -5.55 8.50
CA CYS A 78 0.74 -4.66 8.20
C CYS A 78 -0.42 -5.32 7.48
N ALA A 79 -0.21 -6.47 6.81
CA ALA A 79 -1.20 -7.03 5.89
C ALA A 79 -2.57 -7.24 6.54
N LEU A 80 -2.63 -7.68 7.79
CA LEU A 80 -3.88 -7.85 8.54
C LEU A 80 -4.38 -6.54 9.17
N LEU A 81 -3.47 -5.64 9.58
CA LEU A 81 -3.83 -4.34 10.16
C LEU A 81 -4.61 -3.48 9.18
N LEU A 82 -4.28 -3.56 7.88
CA LEU A 82 -5.08 -2.91 6.84
C LEU A 82 -6.55 -3.31 6.96
N TYR A 83 -6.84 -4.61 6.97
CA TYR A 83 -8.22 -5.11 7.01
C TYR A 83 -8.91 -4.80 8.32
N LYS A 84 -8.15 -4.82 9.42
CA LYS A 84 -8.65 -4.53 10.76
C LYS A 84 -9.06 -3.07 10.95
N LEU A 85 -8.24 -2.13 10.47
CA LEU A 85 -8.39 -0.71 10.78
C LEU A 85 -9.10 0.08 9.68
N SER A 86 -9.19 -0.48 8.48
CA SER A 86 -9.82 0.19 7.33
C SER A 86 -11.30 -0.15 7.22
N THR A 87 -12.07 0.80 6.71
CA THR A 87 -13.46 0.58 6.33
C THR A 87 -13.59 0.46 4.82
N PHE A 88 -14.19 -0.64 4.35
CA PHE A 88 -14.44 -0.87 2.92
C PHE A 88 -15.91 -0.58 2.61
N SER A 89 -16.17 0.29 1.64
CA SER A 89 -17.52 0.72 1.24
C SER A 89 -17.77 0.37 -0.22
N PHE A 90 -18.92 -0.24 -0.50
CA PHE A 90 -19.26 -0.71 -1.83
C PHE A 90 -20.60 -0.11 -2.27
N SER A 91 -20.69 0.26 -3.55
CA SER A 91 -21.97 0.71 -4.13
C SER A 91 -22.91 -0.45 -4.46
N PHE A 92 -22.39 -1.66 -4.63
CA PHE A 92 -23.14 -2.84 -5.05
C PHE A 92 -22.58 -4.11 -4.40
N THR A 93 -23.36 -5.20 -4.38
CA THR A 93 -22.95 -6.48 -3.79
C THR A 93 -22.04 -7.31 -4.69
N ALA A 94 -22.10 -7.16 -6.02
CA ALA A 94 -21.25 -7.94 -6.94
C ALA A 94 -19.73 -7.73 -6.70
N PRO A 95 -19.22 -6.49 -6.57
CA PRO A 95 -17.81 -6.27 -6.23
C PRO A 95 -17.41 -6.79 -4.84
N ILE A 96 -18.37 -6.90 -3.92
CA ILE A 96 -18.11 -7.46 -2.58
C ILE A 96 -17.74 -8.93 -2.70
N ARG A 97 -18.53 -9.70 -3.48
CA ARG A 97 -18.25 -11.13 -3.70
C ARG A 97 -16.84 -11.32 -4.25
N GLU A 98 -16.50 -10.65 -5.34
CA GLU A 98 -15.16 -10.75 -5.94
C GLU A 98 -14.06 -10.34 -4.96
N PHE A 99 -14.29 -9.27 -4.20
CA PHE A 99 -13.37 -8.83 -3.16
C PHE A 99 -13.16 -9.91 -2.10
N LEU A 100 -14.22 -10.54 -1.60
CA LEU A 100 -14.14 -11.52 -0.51
C LEU A 100 -13.54 -12.85 -0.96
N GLU A 101 -13.88 -13.33 -2.16
CA GLU A 101 -13.36 -14.60 -2.70
C GLU A 101 -11.85 -14.58 -2.89
N ALA A 102 -11.29 -13.41 -3.22
CA ALA A 102 -9.86 -13.25 -3.46
C ALA A 102 -9.03 -13.01 -2.16
N ARG A 103 -9.62 -13.19 -0.97
CA ARG A 103 -8.99 -12.90 0.33
C ARG A 103 -8.75 -14.18 1.09
N THR A 104 -7.66 -14.24 1.84
CA THR A 104 -7.37 -15.38 2.72
C THR A 104 -8.35 -15.41 3.90
N GLU A 105 -8.47 -16.54 4.59
CA GLU A 105 -9.38 -16.65 5.73
C GLU A 105 -9.01 -15.68 6.86
N GLN A 106 -7.71 -15.55 7.15
CA GLN A 106 -7.21 -14.58 8.13
C GLN A 106 -7.55 -13.13 7.75
N GLN A 107 -7.48 -12.80 6.45
CA GLN A 107 -7.89 -11.47 5.98
C GLN A 107 -9.38 -11.25 6.16
N LEU A 108 -10.23 -12.24 5.84
CA LEU A 108 -11.68 -12.16 6.04
C LEU A 108 -12.07 -11.94 7.50
N GLN A 109 -11.47 -12.73 8.40
CA GLN A 109 -11.67 -12.60 9.84
C GLN A 109 -11.18 -11.25 10.39
N SER A 110 -10.17 -10.66 9.75
CA SER A 110 -9.65 -9.36 10.14
C SER A 110 -10.50 -8.19 9.65
N ILE A 111 -11.43 -8.38 8.71
CA ILE A 111 -12.28 -7.28 8.22
C ILE A 111 -13.38 -6.99 9.24
N GLU A 112 -13.19 -5.93 10.01
CA GLU A 112 -14.14 -5.49 11.05
C GLU A 112 -15.28 -4.63 10.47
N ALA A 113 -15.04 -3.88 9.38
CA ALA A 113 -16.02 -2.93 8.86
C ALA A 113 -16.12 -2.94 7.32
N MET A 114 -17.25 -3.44 6.84
CA MET A 114 -17.69 -3.34 5.46
C MET A 114 -19.09 -2.73 5.36
N CYS A 115 -19.28 -1.79 4.44
CA CYS A 115 -20.53 -1.09 4.24
C CYS A 115 -21.01 -1.18 2.79
N VAL A 116 -22.33 -1.27 2.61
CA VAL A 116 -22.98 -1.13 1.29
C VAL A 116 -23.93 0.05 1.33
N LEU A 117 -23.76 0.94 0.35
CA LEU A 117 -24.64 2.09 0.14
C LEU A 117 -25.85 1.65 -0.69
N GLY A 118 -27.03 1.64 -0.07
CA GLY A 118 -28.30 1.32 -0.72
C GLY A 118 -28.89 2.52 -1.47
N SER A 119 -29.80 2.23 -2.40
CA SER A 119 -30.40 3.20 -3.33
C SER A 119 -31.19 4.35 -2.69
N PHE A 120 -31.45 4.30 -1.38
CA PHE A 120 -32.19 5.32 -0.62
C PHE A 120 -31.40 5.89 0.57
N GLY A 121 -30.06 5.80 0.53
CA GLY A 121 -29.20 6.26 1.62
C GLY A 121 -29.15 5.32 2.83
N SER A 122 -29.76 4.13 2.73
CA SER A 122 -29.55 3.08 3.72
C SER A 122 -28.11 2.57 3.65
N VAL A 123 -27.49 2.36 4.81
CA VAL A 123 -26.14 1.79 4.91
C VAL A 123 -26.25 0.47 5.65
N ILE A 124 -25.91 -0.62 4.97
CA ILE A 124 -25.81 -1.94 5.61
C ILE A 124 -24.34 -2.13 5.99
N ARG A 125 -24.06 -2.27 7.28
CA ARG A 125 -22.71 -2.50 7.82
C ARG A 125 -22.60 -3.90 8.37
N ASP A 126 -21.50 -4.58 8.04
CA ASP A 126 -21.17 -5.89 8.59
C ASP A 126 -19.68 -6.22 8.49
N THR A 127 -19.27 -7.36 9.05
CA THR A 127 -17.91 -7.90 8.98
C THR A 127 -17.65 -8.63 7.67
N GLY A 128 -16.37 -8.86 7.33
CA GLY A 128 -16.00 -9.63 6.14
C GLY A 128 -16.56 -11.05 6.14
N SER A 129 -16.50 -11.74 7.28
CA SER A 129 -17.04 -13.11 7.43
C SER A 129 -18.55 -13.16 7.26
N SER A 130 -19.29 -12.22 7.87
CA SER A 130 -20.76 -12.18 7.72
C SER A 130 -21.16 -11.90 6.28
N TRP A 131 -20.49 -10.98 5.58
CA TRP A 131 -20.74 -10.76 4.16
C TRP A 131 -20.37 -11.98 3.30
N PHE A 132 -19.31 -12.70 3.65
CA PHE A 132 -18.88 -13.91 2.95
C PHE A 132 -19.98 -14.98 3.00
N GLU A 133 -20.56 -15.19 4.18
CA GLU A 133 -21.69 -16.11 4.41
C GLU A 133 -22.97 -15.63 3.71
N LYS A 134 -23.36 -14.37 3.92
CA LYS A 134 -24.61 -13.80 3.36
C LYS A 134 -24.66 -13.85 1.83
N LEU A 135 -23.52 -13.67 1.17
CA LEU A 135 -23.43 -13.73 -0.28
C LEU A 135 -23.23 -15.17 -0.78
N GLY A 136 -22.99 -16.16 0.09
CA GLY A 136 -22.63 -17.51 -0.33
C GLY A 136 -21.37 -17.49 -1.21
N CYS A 137 -20.32 -16.85 -0.73
CA CYS A 137 -19.03 -16.81 -1.44
C CYS A 137 -18.36 -18.18 -1.38
N GLU A 138 -17.64 -18.55 -2.45
CA GLU A 138 -16.86 -19.78 -2.49
C GLU A 138 -15.37 -19.43 -2.56
N LYS A 139 -14.56 -20.08 -1.72
CA LYS A 139 -13.10 -19.96 -1.82
C LYS A 139 -12.67 -20.57 -3.14
N LYS A 140 -12.21 -19.73 -4.07
CA LYS A 140 -11.47 -20.24 -5.23
C LYS A 140 -10.21 -20.89 -4.67
N CYS A 141 -10.05 -22.21 -4.85
CA CYS A 141 -8.79 -22.89 -4.60
C CYS A 141 -7.73 -22.25 -5.49
N SER A 142 -7.03 -21.26 -4.96
CA SER A 142 -5.92 -20.61 -5.64
C SER A 142 -4.76 -21.60 -5.63
N ASN A 143 -4.64 -22.40 -6.69
CA ASN A 143 -3.41 -23.12 -7.01
C ASN A 143 -2.30 -22.08 -7.23
N ARG A 144 -1.53 -21.77 -6.19
CA ARG A 144 -0.30 -21.00 -6.31
C ARG A 144 0.71 -21.38 -5.25
#